data_AF-A0A535JJI3-F1
#
_entry.id   AF-A0A535JJI3-F1
#
_cell.length_a   1.000
_cell.length_b   1.000
_cell.length_c   1.000
_cell.angle_alpha   90.00
_cell.angle_beta   90.00
_cell.angle_gamma   90.00
#
_symmetry.space_group_name_H-M   'P 1'
#
loop_
_entity.id
_entity.type
_entity.pdbx_description
1 polymer ?
#
loop_
_entity_poly.entity_id
_entity_poly.type
_entity_poly.pdbx_seq_one_letter_code
_entity_poly.pdbx_strand_id
1 'polypeptide(L)'
;MKDTTVTPKRSRRSVQSVDRALDLLEALVAAEGEVAITALATRTGLHVSTVHRLLATLLRRGYVRQNPETSRYYAGAKLATLSEGRSRFGELRLRARPLLRSLTEATRETANLVVLDDLQAVYIETMPSPQVVRLFTVVGNRTPLHATGAGKALLANLPTARRDALLERIDLRGYTARTIVDRAALRRTLEEIREKGYAIDDEEYDEGVRCVAVAVLGSAGRDSAAGPVAALSISAPASRLSRQRCVELAPVLRRSATELADTLRDQAGAAS
;
A
#
# COMPACT_ATOMS: atom_id res chain seq x y z
N MET A 1 35.42 -13.68 -4.84
CA MET A 1 35.73 -12.25 -4.65
C MET A 1 34.51 -11.62 -4.00
N LYS A 2 34.69 -10.84 -2.93
CA LYS A 2 33.74 -10.60 -1.83
C LYS A 2 32.40 -9.98 -2.25
N ASP A 3 31.33 -10.67 -1.87
CA ASP A 3 29.95 -10.23 -1.80
C ASP A 3 29.85 -9.04 -0.84
N THR A 4 29.46 -7.86 -1.35
CA THR A 4 29.31 -6.64 -0.56
C THR A 4 27.85 -6.21 -0.63
N THR A 5 27.03 -6.83 0.21
CA THR A 5 25.67 -6.38 0.49
C THR A 5 25.72 -5.02 1.18
N VAL A 6 25.47 -3.95 0.43
CA VAL A 6 25.31 -2.60 0.98
C VAL A 6 23.94 -2.52 1.64
N THR A 7 23.90 -2.66 2.96
CA THR A 7 22.72 -2.36 3.77
C THR A 7 22.53 -0.83 3.85
N PRO A 8 21.34 -0.27 3.57
CA PRO A 8 21.13 1.17 3.69
C PRO A 8 21.20 1.61 5.16
N LYS A 9 22.04 2.61 5.44
CA LYS A 9 22.13 3.27 6.75
C LYS A 9 20.80 3.97 7.06
N ARG A 10 19.97 3.36 7.92
CA ARG A 10 18.83 4.04 8.57
C ARG A 10 19.35 5.22 9.41
N SER A 11 18.66 6.35 9.35
CA SER A 11 19.06 7.62 9.94
C SER A 11 19.17 7.56 11.47
N ARG A 12 20.12 8.31 12.03
CA ARG A 12 20.37 8.44 13.48
C ARG A 12 19.28 9.29 14.15
N ARG A 13 18.32 8.62 14.81
CA ARG A 13 17.68 8.89 16.13
C ARG A 13 16.29 8.23 16.22
N SER A 14 16.21 6.92 16.01
CA SER A 14 15.01 6.16 16.42
C SER A 14 15.19 5.65 17.86
N VAL A 15 14.10 5.60 18.63
CA VAL A 15 14.11 5.01 19.96
C VAL A 15 14.10 3.49 19.80
N GLN A 16 15.27 2.87 19.94
CA GLN A 16 15.50 1.45 19.62
C GLN A 16 14.49 0.49 20.28
N SER A 17 14.00 0.79 21.48
CA SER A 17 13.00 -0.03 22.15
C SER A 17 11.63 0.01 21.47
N VAL A 18 11.26 1.13 20.85
CA VAL A 18 10.03 1.28 20.07
C VAL A 18 10.13 0.53 18.76
N ASP A 19 11.22 0.71 18.01
CA ASP A 19 11.46 -0.02 16.75
C ASP A 19 11.35 -1.53 16.96
N ARG A 20 12.07 -2.06 17.95
CA ARG A 20 12.06 -3.49 18.27
C ARG A 20 10.69 -3.99 18.72
N ALA A 21 9.89 -3.16 19.39
CA ALA A 21 8.53 -3.54 19.78
C ALA A 21 7.61 -3.62 18.55
N LEU A 22 7.79 -2.72 17.57
CA LEU A 22 7.04 -2.72 16.32
C LEU A 22 7.44 -3.92 15.44
N ASP A 23 8.74 -4.18 15.26
CA ASP A 23 9.24 -5.37 14.53
C ASP A 23 8.63 -6.67 15.10
N LEU A 24 8.48 -6.73 16.43
CA LEU A 24 7.92 -7.88 17.10
C LEU A 24 6.41 -8.03 16.89
N LEU A 25 5.66 -6.92 16.89
CA LEU A 25 4.24 -6.91 16.57
C LEU A 25 4.00 -7.30 15.11
N GLU A 26 4.78 -6.77 14.19
CA GLU A 26 4.71 -7.11 12.75
C GLU A 26 5.02 -8.59 12.53
N ALA A 27 6.07 -9.11 13.15
CA ALA A 27 6.37 -10.54 13.10
C ALA A 27 5.22 -11.39 13.65
N LEU A 28 4.63 -10.99 14.78
CA LEU A 28 3.51 -11.71 15.39
C LEU A 28 2.27 -11.72 14.49
N VAL A 29 1.90 -10.58 13.90
CA VAL A 29 0.73 -10.45 13.02
C VAL A 29 0.92 -11.19 11.70
N ALA A 30 2.15 -11.22 11.18
CA ALA A 30 2.48 -11.98 9.98
C ALA A 30 2.52 -13.50 10.19
N ALA A 31 2.48 -13.97 11.44
CA ALA A 31 2.35 -15.41 11.73
C ALA A 31 0.87 -15.84 11.68
N GLU A 32 0.61 -16.97 11.06
CA GLU A 32 -0.69 -17.64 11.18
C GLU A 32 -0.79 -18.29 12.57
N GLY A 33 -1.51 -17.64 13.50
CA GLY A 33 -1.79 -18.18 14.84
C GLY A 33 -0.74 -17.88 15.91
N GLU A 34 -0.51 -18.85 16.81
CA GLU A 34 0.33 -18.65 18.00
C GLU A 34 1.82 -18.97 17.74
N VAL A 35 2.71 -18.12 18.24
CA VAL A 35 4.15 -18.15 17.98
C VAL A 35 4.95 -18.34 19.27
N ALA A 36 5.92 -19.27 19.25
CA ALA A 36 6.85 -19.45 20.36
C ALA A 36 7.83 -18.25 20.48
N ILE A 37 8.26 -17.94 21.71
CA ILE A 37 9.18 -16.83 21.96
C ILE A 37 10.51 -16.96 21.22
N THR A 38 11.01 -18.19 21.07
CA THR A 38 12.24 -18.49 20.33
C THR A 38 12.09 -18.21 18.84
N ALA A 39 10.93 -18.52 18.26
CA ALA A 39 10.65 -18.19 16.86
C ALA A 39 10.56 -16.67 16.64
N LEU A 40 9.97 -15.92 17.58
CA LEU A 40 9.95 -14.45 17.52
C LEU A 40 11.36 -13.86 17.63
N ALA A 41 12.18 -14.38 18.54
CA ALA A 41 13.59 -13.99 18.68
C ALA A 41 14.38 -14.22 17.39
N THR A 42 14.24 -15.40 16.78
CA THR A 42 14.88 -15.71 15.50
C THR A 42 14.42 -14.77 14.38
N ARG A 43 13.10 -14.54 14.25
CA ARG A 43 12.54 -13.69 13.18
C ARG A 43 12.93 -12.22 13.29
N THR A 44 13.10 -11.72 14.51
CA THR A 44 13.45 -10.30 14.77
C THR A 44 14.95 -10.09 14.95
N GLY A 45 15.76 -11.15 14.99
CA GLY A 45 17.20 -11.07 15.28
C GLY A 45 17.51 -10.56 16.70
N LEU A 46 16.57 -10.69 17.64
CA LEU A 46 16.71 -10.21 19.01
C LEU A 46 17.00 -11.36 19.97
N HIS A 47 17.75 -11.07 21.05
CA HIS A 47 17.90 -12.03 22.14
C HIS A 47 16.56 -12.31 22.82
N VAL A 48 16.33 -13.56 23.21
CA VAL A 48 15.09 -14.02 23.88
C VAL A 48 14.74 -13.17 25.10
N SER A 49 15.74 -12.78 25.91
CA SER A 49 15.52 -11.91 27.08
C SER A 49 14.99 -10.52 26.73
N THR A 50 15.41 -9.97 25.57
CA THR A 50 14.92 -8.70 25.05
C THR A 50 13.49 -8.84 24.55
N VAL A 51 13.21 -9.90 23.77
CA VAL A 51 11.86 -10.24 23.31
C VAL A 51 10.89 -10.39 24.47
N HIS A 52 11.29 -11.13 25.51
CA HIS A 52 10.47 -11.34 26.71
C HIS A 52 10.07 -10.02 27.37
N ARG A 53 11.02 -9.09 27.56
CA ARG A 53 10.74 -7.78 28.18
C ARG A 53 9.81 -6.90 27.34
N LEU A 54 9.97 -6.94 26.02
CA LEU A 54 9.08 -6.22 25.09
C LEU A 54 7.67 -6.84 25.11
N LEU A 55 7.57 -8.17 25.01
CA LEU A 55 6.33 -8.92 25.10
C LEU A 55 5.59 -8.68 26.41
N ALA A 56 6.28 -8.64 27.55
CA ALA A 56 5.67 -8.31 28.84
C ALA A 56 4.97 -6.95 28.82
N THR A 57 5.56 -5.96 28.14
CA THR A 57 4.95 -4.63 28.00
C THR A 57 3.76 -4.64 27.05
N LEU A 58 3.88 -5.34 25.92
CA LEU A 58 2.80 -5.48 24.93
C LEU A 58 1.61 -6.28 25.48
N LEU A 59 1.87 -7.32 26.28
CA LEU A 59 0.89 -8.11 27.03
C LEU A 59 0.09 -7.23 28.00
N ARG A 60 0.79 -6.46 28.86
CA ARG A 60 0.14 -5.54 29.82
C ARG A 60 -0.77 -4.52 29.12
N ARG A 61 -0.40 -4.09 27.91
CA ARG A 61 -1.17 -3.13 27.11
C ARG A 61 -2.23 -3.78 26.20
N GLY A 62 -2.32 -5.11 26.18
CA GLY A 62 -3.30 -5.87 25.41
C GLY A 62 -3.02 -5.99 23.90
N TYR A 63 -1.84 -5.57 23.43
CA TYR A 63 -1.42 -5.71 22.03
C TYR A 63 -1.03 -7.14 21.68
N VAL A 64 -0.60 -7.90 22.69
CA VAL A 64 -0.24 -9.31 22.58
C VAL A 64 -0.98 -10.08 23.66
N ARG A 65 -1.26 -11.35 23.42
CA ARG A 65 -1.72 -12.32 24.40
C ARG A 65 -0.81 -13.53 24.40
N GLN A 66 -0.83 -14.28 25.49
CA GLN A 66 -0.09 -15.52 25.64
C GLN A 66 -1.08 -16.61 26.01
N ASN A 67 -1.02 -17.72 25.28
CA ASN A 67 -1.81 -18.90 25.59
C ASN A 67 -1.22 -19.56 26.85
N PRO A 68 -2.02 -19.77 27.92
CA PRO A 68 -1.54 -20.31 29.19
C PRO A 68 -1.10 -21.79 29.09
N GLU A 69 -1.63 -22.56 28.13
CA GLU A 69 -1.32 -23.98 27.96
C GLU A 69 -0.04 -24.17 27.12
N THR A 70 0.10 -23.38 26.05
CA THR A 70 1.22 -23.55 25.11
C THR A 70 2.39 -22.61 25.39
N SER A 71 2.18 -21.60 26.25
CA SER A 71 3.10 -20.48 26.46
C SER A 71 3.44 -19.69 25.19
N ARG A 72 2.70 -19.88 24.10
CA ARG A 72 2.91 -19.18 22.82
C ARG A 72 2.15 -17.86 22.80
N TYR A 73 2.65 -16.93 21.99
CA TYR A 73 2.14 -15.57 21.89
C TYR A 73 1.32 -15.38 20.63
N TYR A 74 0.28 -14.55 20.68
CA TYR A 74 -0.55 -14.20 19.53
C TYR A 74 -1.03 -12.75 19.61
N ALA A 75 -1.44 -12.20 18.46
CA ALA A 75 -1.94 -10.83 18.36
C ALA A 75 -3.14 -10.62 19.30
N GLY A 76 -3.07 -9.61 20.17
CA GLY A 76 -4.14 -9.25 21.09
C GLY A 76 -5.20 -8.37 20.44
N ALA A 77 -6.43 -8.42 20.96
CA ALA A 77 -7.56 -7.65 20.45
C ALA A 77 -7.32 -6.13 20.37
N LYS A 78 -6.35 -5.57 21.13
CA LYS A 78 -6.02 -4.14 21.05
C LYS A 78 -5.60 -3.73 19.64
N LEU A 79 -4.89 -4.59 18.91
CA LEU A 79 -4.50 -4.33 17.52
C LEU A 79 -5.73 -4.16 16.62
N ALA A 80 -6.76 -5.01 16.78
CA ALA A 80 -8.03 -4.88 16.07
C ALA A 80 -8.72 -3.55 16.44
N THR A 81 -8.85 -3.24 17.73
CA THR A 81 -9.50 -1.98 18.16
C THR A 81 -8.77 -0.70 17.70
N LEU A 82 -7.46 -0.75 17.47
CA LEU A 82 -6.70 0.37 16.88
C LEU A 82 -6.93 0.49 15.39
N SER A 83 -7.09 -0.63 14.69
CA SER A 83 -7.48 -0.65 13.28
C SER A 83 -8.92 -0.19 13.05
N GLU A 84 -9.80 -0.45 14.04
CA GLU A 84 -11.20 0.01 14.09
C GLU A 84 -11.35 1.45 14.58
N GLY A 85 -10.33 1.99 15.26
CA GLY A 85 -10.26 3.42 15.54
C GLY A 85 -10.50 4.17 14.23
N ARG A 86 -11.32 5.23 14.27
CA ARG A 86 -11.72 6.10 13.15
C ARG A 86 -10.53 6.80 12.49
N SER A 87 -9.56 6.04 12.04
CA SER A 87 -8.49 6.50 11.19
C SER A 87 -9.09 6.73 9.81
N ARG A 88 -8.67 7.81 9.17
CA ARG A 88 -9.07 8.14 7.80
C ARG A 88 -8.92 6.96 6.83
N PHE A 89 -7.93 6.09 7.06
CA PHE A 89 -7.70 4.91 6.23
C PHE A 89 -8.65 3.75 6.57
N GLY A 90 -9.03 3.53 7.83
CA GLY A 90 -9.97 2.48 8.21
C GLY A 90 -11.33 2.63 7.52
N GLU A 91 -11.87 3.85 7.53
CA GLU A 91 -13.14 4.16 6.88
C GLU A 91 -13.06 4.04 5.35
N LEU A 92 -11.98 4.57 4.76
CA LEU A 92 -11.70 4.43 3.32
C LEU A 92 -11.64 2.95 2.89
N ARG A 93 -11.00 2.08 3.69
CA ARG A 93 -10.94 0.63 3.42
C ARG A 93 -12.32 -0.01 3.47
N LEU A 94 -13.11 0.29 4.50
CA LEU A 94 -14.46 -0.27 4.65
C LEU A 94 -15.35 0.07 3.45
N ARG A 95 -15.29 1.32 2.97
CA ARG A 95 -16.05 1.77 1.79
C ARG A 95 -15.52 1.20 0.48
N ALA A 96 -14.21 1.02 0.35
CA ALA A 96 -13.61 0.48 -0.87
C ALA A 96 -13.82 -1.03 -1.05
N ARG A 97 -13.95 -1.81 0.04
CA ARG A 97 -14.05 -3.28 -0.01
C ARG A 97 -15.11 -3.82 -0.97
N PRO A 98 -16.39 -3.36 -0.93
CA PRO A 98 -17.39 -3.79 -1.90
C PRO A 98 -16.99 -3.49 -3.35
N LEU A 99 -16.41 -2.32 -3.61
CA LEU A 99 -15.98 -1.92 -4.94
C LEU A 99 -14.82 -2.77 -5.46
N LEU A 100 -13.82 -3.04 -4.61
CA LEU A 100 -12.70 -3.93 -4.96
C LEU A 100 -13.18 -5.37 -5.24
N ARG A 101 -14.18 -5.84 -4.49
CA ARG A 101 -14.83 -7.13 -4.75
C ARG A 101 -15.48 -7.15 -6.13
N SER A 102 -16.34 -6.18 -6.44
CA SER A 102 -17.01 -6.09 -7.75
C SER A 102 -16.01 -5.97 -8.91
N LEU A 103 -14.94 -5.19 -8.74
CA LEU A 103 -13.85 -5.09 -9.72
C LEU A 103 -13.15 -6.43 -9.94
N THR A 104 -12.85 -7.16 -8.86
CA THR A 104 -12.19 -8.47 -8.94
C THR A 104 -13.11 -9.51 -9.56
N GLU A 105 -14.41 -9.51 -9.23
CA GLU A 105 -15.40 -10.42 -9.82
C GLU A 105 -15.57 -10.17 -11.32
N ALA A 106 -15.68 -8.91 -11.72
CA ALA A 106 -15.87 -8.52 -13.12
C ALA A 106 -14.62 -8.74 -14.00
N THR A 107 -13.43 -8.58 -13.42
CA THR A 107 -12.16 -8.65 -14.19
C THR A 107 -11.41 -9.95 -14.01
N ARG A 108 -11.71 -10.68 -12.93
CA ARG A 108 -10.96 -11.85 -12.44
C ARG A 108 -9.49 -11.57 -12.12
N GLU A 109 -9.11 -10.31 -11.94
CA GLU A 109 -7.74 -9.89 -11.62
C GLU A 109 -7.67 -9.18 -10.26
N THR A 110 -6.47 -9.07 -9.68
CA THR A 110 -6.31 -8.51 -8.32
C THR A 110 -6.60 -7.00 -8.35
N ALA A 111 -7.56 -6.56 -7.53
CA ALA A 111 -7.89 -5.16 -7.36
C ALA A 111 -7.30 -4.62 -6.05
N ASN A 112 -6.76 -3.40 -6.06
CA ASN A 112 -6.07 -2.81 -4.91
C ASN A 112 -6.53 -1.38 -4.62
N LEU A 113 -6.51 -1.02 -3.33
CA LEU A 113 -6.59 0.34 -2.83
C LEU A 113 -5.23 0.77 -2.28
N VAL A 114 -4.73 1.89 -2.80
CA VAL A 114 -3.38 2.38 -2.53
C VAL A 114 -3.44 3.85 -2.11
N VAL A 115 -2.63 4.25 -1.13
CA VAL A 115 -2.53 5.63 -0.66
C VAL A 115 -1.11 6.15 -0.81
N LEU A 116 -0.98 7.47 -0.92
CA LEU A 116 0.30 8.15 -0.86
C LEU A 116 0.72 8.29 0.61
N ASP A 117 1.87 7.73 0.98
CA ASP A 117 2.48 7.88 2.30
C ASP A 117 3.95 8.27 2.14
N ASP A 118 4.25 9.54 2.43
CA ASP A 118 5.51 10.23 2.15
C ASP A 118 5.97 10.06 0.69
N LEU A 119 7.05 9.32 0.44
CA LEU A 119 7.66 9.11 -0.88
C LEU A 119 7.24 7.79 -1.55
N GLN A 120 6.23 7.10 -1.01
CA GLN A 120 5.84 5.76 -1.45
C GLN A 120 4.33 5.61 -1.64
N ALA A 121 3.94 4.68 -2.51
CA ALA A 121 2.57 4.19 -2.60
C ALA A 121 2.41 3.02 -1.62
N VAL A 122 1.37 3.02 -0.80
CA VAL A 122 1.13 1.99 0.22
C VAL A 122 -0.20 1.31 -0.01
N TYR A 123 -0.17 0.00 -0.13
CA TYR A 123 -1.37 -0.82 -0.30
C TYR A 123 -2.09 -0.94 1.03
N ILE A 124 -3.33 -0.47 1.11
CA ILE A 124 -4.10 -0.50 2.36
C ILE A 124 -5.29 -1.47 2.29
N GLU A 125 -5.71 -1.88 1.09
CA GLU A 125 -6.65 -2.98 0.92
C GLU A 125 -6.36 -3.69 -0.41
N THR A 126 -6.57 -5.00 -0.44
CA THR A 126 -6.41 -5.82 -1.64
C THR A 126 -7.53 -6.84 -1.73
N MET A 127 -8.03 -7.05 -2.94
CA MET A 127 -8.95 -8.13 -3.25
C MET A 127 -8.23 -9.08 -4.24
N PRO A 128 -7.76 -10.24 -3.76
CA PRO A 128 -6.97 -11.15 -4.58
C PRO A 128 -7.79 -11.73 -5.74
N SER A 129 -7.14 -11.88 -6.90
CA SER A 129 -7.70 -12.63 -8.02
C SER A 129 -8.04 -14.08 -7.61
N PRO A 130 -9.16 -14.65 -8.13
CA PRO A 130 -9.48 -16.06 -7.97
C PRO A 130 -8.59 -16.99 -8.82
N GLN A 131 -7.71 -16.45 -9.68
CA GLN A 131 -6.82 -17.23 -10.54
C GLN A 131 -5.68 -17.86 -9.74
N VAL A 132 -5.22 -19.03 -10.19
CA VAL A 132 -4.06 -19.74 -9.58
C VAL A 132 -2.78 -18.92 -9.74
N VAL A 133 -2.52 -18.42 -10.96
CA VAL A 133 -1.43 -17.49 -11.23
C VAL A 133 -1.97 -16.07 -11.13
N ARG A 134 -1.61 -15.39 -10.04
CA ARG A 134 -2.03 -14.03 -9.71
C ARG A 134 -0.89 -13.24 -9.12
N LEU A 135 -1.04 -11.92 -9.11
CA LEU A 135 -0.12 -11.10 -8.33
C LEU A 135 -0.48 -11.20 -6.85
N PHE A 136 0.55 -11.45 -6.05
CA PHE A 136 0.45 -11.47 -4.61
C PHE A 136 0.84 -10.09 -4.08
N THR A 137 -0.18 -9.31 -3.71
CA THR A 137 0.02 -8.00 -3.09
C THR A 137 -0.42 -8.06 -1.64
N VAL A 138 0.43 -7.61 -0.73
CA VAL A 138 0.17 -7.64 0.72
C VAL A 138 -0.23 -6.25 1.21
N VAL A 139 -1.23 -6.16 2.08
CA VAL A 139 -1.56 -4.92 2.78
C VAL A 139 -0.37 -4.45 3.62
N GLY A 140 -0.03 -3.17 3.53
CA GLY A 140 1.16 -2.57 4.11
C GLY A 140 2.37 -2.54 3.17
N ASN A 141 2.32 -3.26 2.04
CA ASN A 141 3.40 -3.21 1.05
C ASN A 141 3.60 -1.78 0.53
N ARG A 142 4.86 -1.37 0.37
CA ARG A 142 5.26 -0.02 -0.05
C ARG A 142 5.99 -0.10 -1.39
N THR A 143 5.51 0.61 -2.39
CA THR A 143 6.05 0.59 -3.75
C THR A 143 6.46 1.98 -4.23
N PRO A 144 7.38 2.07 -5.21
CA PRO A 144 7.81 3.34 -5.79
C PRO A 144 6.64 4.05 -6.48
N LEU A 145 6.64 5.38 -6.34
CA LEU A 145 5.62 6.23 -6.95
C LEU A 145 5.79 6.37 -8.46
N HIS A 146 7.02 6.34 -8.98
CA HIS A 146 7.29 6.56 -10.41
C HIS A 146 7.12 5.32 -11.28
N ALA A 147 7.30 4.12 -10.72
CA ALA A 147 7.33 2.88 -11.49
C ALA A 147 6.05 2.06 -11.42
N THR A 148 5.08 2.42 -10.56
CA THR A 148 3.82 1.68 -10.43
C THR A 148 2.63 2.46 -10.97
N GLY A 149 1.62 1.75 -11.47
CA GLY A 149 0.41 2.39 -12.00
C GLY A 149 -0.30 3.23 -10.93
N ALA A 150 -0.50 2.65 -9.74
CA ALA A 150 -1.11 3.35 -8.61
C ALA A 150 -0.28 4.55 -8.14
N GLY A 151 1.05 4.40 -8.05
CA GLY A 151 1.96 5.48 -7.71
C GLY A 151 1.88 6.65 -8.69
N LYS A 152 1.92 6.36 -9.99
CA LYS A 152 1.80 7.39 -11.03
C LYS A 152 0.43 8.05 -11.05
N ALA A 153 -0.65 7.29 -10.82
CA ALA A 153 -2.00 7.85 -10.68
C ALA A 153 -2.10 8.83 -9.50
N LEU A 154 -1.49 8.49 -8.35
CA LEU A 154 -1.41 9.38 -7.19
C LEU A 154 -0.59 10.64 -7.53
N LEU A 155 0.63 10.49 -8.06
CA LEU A 155 1.51 11.61 -8.39
C LEU A 155 0.89 12.58 -9.41
N ALA A 156 0.27 12.07 -10.47
CA ALA A 156 -0.31 12.87 -11.55
C ALA A 156 -1.48 13.77 -11.08
N ASN A 157 -2.12 13.39 -9.98
CA ASN A 157 -3.29 14.09 -9.45
C ASN A 157 -2.98 14.97 -8.24
N LEU A 158 -1.73 15.01 -7.77
CA LEU A 158 -1.32 15.98 -6.75
C LEU A 158 -1.33 17.41 -7.29
N PRO A 159 -1.52 18.42 -6.42
CA PRO A 159 -1.25 19.81 -6.77
C PRO A 159 0.17 19.98 -7.29
N THR A 160 0.35 20.76 -8.35
CA THR A 160 1.63 20.95 -9.06
C THR A 160 2.80 21.17 -8.12
N ALA A 161 2.68 22.11 -7.17
CA ALA A 161 3.74 22.39 -6.20
C ALA A 161 4.13 21.18 -5.33
N ARG A 162 3.14 20.40 -4.87
CA ARG A 162 3.38 19.20 -4.05
C ARG A 162 3.95 18.05 -4.87
N ARG A 163 3.45 17.87 -6.10
CA ARG A 163 4.00 16.90 -7.06
C ARG A 163 5.46 17.21 -7.33
N ASP A 164 5.78 18.45 -7.65
CA ASP A 164 7.14 18.86 -8.02
C ASP A 164 8.09 18.71 -6.84
N ALA A 165 7.69 19.11 -5.63
CA ALA A 165 8.48 18.90 -4.42
C ALA A 165 8.76 17.41 -4.11
N LEU A 166 7.80 16.52 -4.43
CA LEU A 166 8.02 15.07 -4.29
C LEU A 166 8.96 14.53 -5.36
N LEU A 167 8.83 14.96 -6.62
CA LEU A 167 9.69 14.52 -7.72
C LEU A 167 11.17 14.87 -7.51
N GLU A 168 11.46 15.95 -6.79
CA GLU A 168 12.84 16.29 -6.40
C GLU A 168 13.39 15.38 -5.29
N ARG A 169 12.52 14.76 -4.48
CA ARG A 169 12.89 13.90 -3.35
C ARG A 169 12.88 12.41 -3.66
N ILE A 170 12.07 11.97 -4.64
CA ILE A 170 11.95 10.55 -5.01
C ILE A 170 13.21 10.10 -5.75
N ASP A 171 13.72 8.93 -5.36
CA ASP A 171 14.75 8.21 -6.10
C ASP A 171 14.12 7.48 -7.29
N LEU A 172 14.50 7.87 -8.52
CA LEU A 172 14.03 7.25 -9.75
C LEU A 172 14.85 6.01 -10.09
N ARG A 173 14.90 5.06 -9.14
CA ARG A 173 15.56 3.77 -9.35
C ARG A 173 14.93 3.03 -10.54
N GLY A 174 15.78 2.48 -11.41
CA GLY A 174 15.37 1.55 -12.46
C GLY A 174 15.10 0.16 -11.86
N TYR A 175 13.94 -0.41 -12.19
CA TYR A 175 13.53 -1.76 -11.77
C TYR A 175 13.54 -2.73 -12.95
N THR A 176 13.16 -2.26 -14.13
CA THR A 176 13.19 -2.97 -15.41
C THR A 176 13.78 -2.05 -16.49
N ALA A 177 14.01 -2.58 -17.70
CA ALA A 177 14.42 -1.77 -18.84
C ALA A 177 13.37 -0.72 -19.28
N ARG A 178 12.12 -0.84 -18.80
CA ARG A 178 11.01 0.06 -19.14
C ARG A 178 10.77 1.14 -18.08
N THR A 179 11.41 1.05 -16.91
CA THR A 179 11.21 2.02 -15.84
C THR A 179 11.59 3.43 -16.31
N ILE A 180 10.71 4.40 -16.08
CA ILE A 180 10.99 5.81 -16.35
C ILE A 180 11.96 6.33 -15.27
N VAL A 181 13.23 6.49 -15.62
CA VAL A 181 14.28 7.00 -14.71
C VAL A 181 14.66 8.47 -14.96
N ASP A 182 14.12 9.09 -16.02
CA ASP A 182 14.32 10.50 -16.33
C ASP A 182 13.18 11.36 -15.74
N ARG A 183 13.54 12.43 -15.02
CA ARG A 183 12.56 13.33 -14.38
C ARG A 183 11.70 14.08 -15.39
N ALA A 184 12.28 14.52 -16.51
CA ALA A 184 11.52 15.27 -17.52
C ALA A 184 10.52 14.37 -18.24
N ALA A 185 10.91 13.14 -18.57
CA ALA A 185 10.03 12.11 -19.10
C ALA A 185 8.90 11.77 -18.13
N LEU A 186 9.22 11.56 -16.85
CA LEU A 186 8.22 11.30 -15.82
C LEU A 186 7.22 12.45 -15.71
N ARG A 187 7.68 13.71 -15.71
CA ARG A 187 6.79 14.89 -15.68
C ARG A 187 5.78 14.88 -16.84
N ARG A 188 6.25 14.65 -18.07
CA ARG A 188 5.37 14.52 -19.26
C ARG A 188 4.38 13.37 -19.11
N THR A 189 4.84 12.21 -18.67
CA THR A 189 3.95 11.05 -18.44
C THR A 189 2.89 11.35 -17.38
N LEU A 190 3.22 12.07 -16.31
CA LEU A 190 2.26 12.45 -15.28
C LEU A 190 1.23 13.46 -15.80
N GLU A 191 1.60 14.36 -16.71
CA GLU A 191 0.67 15.26 -17.40
C GLU A 191 -0.31 14.47 -18.29
N GLU A 192 0.19 13.55 -19.09
CA GLU A 192 -0.66 12.67 -19.91
C GLU A 192 -1.63 11.84 -19.06
N ILE A 193 -1.16 11.31 -17.93
CA ILE A 193 -2.00 10.55 -16.98
C ILE A 193 -3.08 11.45 -16.39
N ARG A 194 -2.74 12.71 -16.07
CA ARG A 194 -3.69 13.68 -15.54
C ARG A 194 -4.79 13.97 -16.56
N GLU A 195 -4.43 14.17 -17.82
CA GLU A 195 -5.36 14.43 -18.94
C GLU A 195 -6.24 13.22 -19.26
N LYS A 196 -5.64 12.03 -19.46
CA LYS A 196 -6.35 10.79 -19.80
C LYS A 196 -7.19 10.27 -18.63
N GLY A 197 -6.78 10.58 -17.40
CA GLY A 197 -7.48 10.20 -16.17
C GLY A 197 -7.18 8.79 -15.65
N TYR A 198 -6.16 8.12 -16.18
CA TYR A 198 -5.69 6.83 -15.72
C TYR A 198 -4.20 6.66 -16.00
N ALA A 199 -3.54 5.79 -15.23
CA ALA A 199 -2.15 5.41 -15.38
C ALA A 199 -2.05 3.94 -15.77
N ILE A 200 -1.06 3.62 -16.60
CA ILE A 200 -0.64 2.25 -16.87
C ILE A 200 0.82 2.12 -16.40
N ASP A 201 1.10 1.08 -15.63
CA ASP A 201 2.46 0.55 -15.45
C ASP A 201 2.58 -0.64 -16.38
N ASP A 202 3.42 -0.49 -17.40
CA ASP A 202 3.63 -1.45 -18.47
C ASP A 202 4.94 -2.20 -18.31
N GLU A 203 5.00 -3.05 -17.28
CA GLU A 203 6.19 -3.82 -16.90
C GLU A 203 7.34 -2.88 -16.47
N GLU A 204 7.01 -1.76 -15.81
CA GLU A 204 7.97 -0.76 -15.35
C GLU A 204 8.50 -1.08 -13.95
N TYR A 205 7.70 -1.70 -13.09
CA TYR A 205 8.13 -2.11 -11.75
C TYR A 205 8.60 -3.57 -11.70
N ASP A 206 7.91 -4.47 -12.40
CA ASP A 206 8.23 -5.90 -12.45
C ASP A 206 7.96 -6.44 -13.86
N GLU A 207 8.86 -7.27 -14.37
CA GLU A 207 8.76 -7.81 -15.72
C GLU A 207 7.59 -8.82 -15.81
N GLY A 208 6.81 -8.76 -16.89
CA GLY A 208 5.62 -9.60 -17.01
C GLY A 208 4.45 -9.17 -16.13
N VAL A 209 4.51 -8.02 -15.46
CA VAL A 209 3.41 -7.45 -14.67
C VAL A 209 2.87 -6.19 -15.33
N ARG A 210 1.55 -6.08 -15.46
CA ARG A 210 0.89 -4.84 -15.90
C ARG A 210 -0.12 -4.38 -14.86
N CYS A 211 -0.22 -3.07 -14.69
CA CYS A 211 -1.21 -2.45 -13.83
C CYS A 211 -1.94 -1.32 -14.56
N VAL A 212 -3.25 -1.19 -14.34
CA VAL A 212 -4.01 0.02 -14.67
C VAL A 212 -4.56 0.63 -13.39
N ALA A 213 -4.47 1.96 -13.25
CA ALA A 213 -4.86 2.64 -12.02
C ALA A 213 -5.50 4.01 -12.28
N VAL A 214 -6.33 4.44 -11.34
CA VAL A 214 -6.98 5.75 -11.34
C VAL A 214 -6.88 6.37 -9.96
N ALA A 215 -6.82 7.69 -9.89
CA ALA A 215 -6.88 8.41 -8.63
C ALA A 215 -8.32 8.47 -8.10
N VAL A 216 -8.47 8.31 -6.79
CA VAL A 216 -9.69 8.64 -6.04
C VAL A 216 -9.51 10.05 -5.52
N LEU A 217 -10.28 10.98 -6.06
CA LEU A 217 -10.21 12.39 -5.69
C LEU A 217 -11.11 12.66 -4.47
N GLY A 218 -10.70 13.58 -3.60
CA GLY A 218 -11.54 14.00 -2.47
C GLY A 218 -12.74 14.83 -2.93
N SER A 219 -13.59 15.22 -1.98
CA SER A 219 -14.79 16.05 -2.19
C SER A 219 -14.51 17.37 -2.92
N ALA A 220 -13.32 17.94 -2.73
CA ALA A 220 -12.88 19.18 -3.36
C ALA A 220 -12.35 18.99 -4.80
N GLY A 221 -12.43 17.78 -5.34
CA GLY A 221 -12.09 17.49 -6.73
C GLY A 221 -10.59 17.54 -7.05
N ARG A 222 -10.29 17.59 -8.34
CA ARG A 222 -8.94 17.42 -8.90
C ARG A 222 -7.99 18.58 -8.59
N ASP A 223 -8.51 19.78 -8.44
CA ASP A 223 -7.73 21.02 -8.24
C ASP A 223 -7.69 21.42 -6.75
N SER A 224 -8.19 20.54 -5.88
CA SER A 224 -8.04 20.70 -4.44
C SER A 224 -6.58 20.69 -4.03
N ALA A 225 -6.20 21.60 -3.12
CA ALA A 225 -4.91 21.57 -2.44
C ALA A 225 -4.64 20.25 -1.67
N ALA A 226 -5.68 19.47 -1.36
CA ALA A 226 -5.54 18.18 -0.69
C ALA A 226 -4.96 17.08 -1.60
N GLY A 227 -5.19 17.17 -2.92
CA GLY A 227 -4.84 16.12 -3.88
C GLY A 227 -5.72 14.86 -3.75
N PRO A 228 -5.29 13.73 -4.35
CA PRO A 228 -6.03 12.47 -4.28
C PRO A 228 -6.01 11.91 -2.86
N VAL A 229 -7.12 11.27 -2.48
CA VAL A 229 -7.21 10.58 -1.18
C VAL A 229 -6.66 9.15 -1.26
N ALA A 230 -6.70 8.55 -2.46
CA ALA A 230 -6.21 7.22 -2.74
C ALA A 230 -6.07 6.99 -4.26
N ALA A 231 -5.71 5.78 -4.66
CA ALA A 231 -5.83 5.24 -6.00
C ALA A 231 -6.46 3.84 -5.96
N LEU A 232 -7.26 3.54 -6.97
CA LEU A 232 -7.73 2.18 -7.26
C LEU A 232 -6.91 1.62 -8.42
N SER A 233 -6.55 0.35 -8.35
CA SER A 233 -5.80 -0.31 -9.42
C SER A 233 -6.24 -1.74 -9.65
N ILE A 234 -6.04 -2.23 -10.86
CA ILE A 234 -6.09 -3.65 -11.21
C ILE A 234 -4.71 -4.05 -11.68
N SER A 235 -4.20 -5.16 -11.14
CA SER A 235 -2.87 -5.67 -11.44
C SER A 235 -2.93 -7.15 -11.80
N ALA A 236 -2.23 -7.54 -12.86
CA ALA A 236 -2.24 -8.90 -13.39
C ALA A 236 -0.97 -9.20 -14.20
N PRO A 237 -0.70 -10.47 -14.53
CA PRO A 237 0.29 -10.81 -15.54
C PRO A 237 0.00 -10.09 -16.86
N ALA A 238 1.04 -9.53 -17.47
CA ALA A 238 0.99 -8.79 -18.72
C ALA A 238 0.43 -9.61 -19.89
N SER A 239 0.49 -10.94 -19.82
CA SER A 239 -0.11 -11.86 -20.78
C SER A 239 -1.64 -11.88 -20.76
N ARG A 240 -2.28 -11.50 -19.63
CA ARG A 240 -3.75 -11.44 -19.50
C ARG A 240 -4.30 -10.03 -19.51
N LEU A 241 -3.55 -9.08 -18.95
CA LEU A 241 -3.92 -7.68 -18.96
C LEU A 241 -3.12 -6.96 -20.04
N SER A 242 -3.58 -6.99 -21.30
CA SER A 242 -2.94 -6.24 -22.40
C SER A 242 -3.10 -4.73 -22.23
N ARG A 243 -2.30 -3.92 -22.94
CA ARG A 243 -2.48 -2.45 -22.98
C ARG A 243 -3.91 -2.06 -23.41
N GLN A 244 -4.45 -2.74 -24.42
CA GLN A 244 -5.83 -2.53 -24.87
C GLN A 244 -6.84 -2.81 -23.74
N ARG A 245 -6.64 -3.92 -23.02
CA ARG A 245 -7.48 -4.26 -21.87
C ARG A 245 -7.38 -3.23 -20.75
N CYS A 246 -6.20 -2.65 -20.50
CA CYS A 246 -6.07 -1.53 -19.56
C CYS A 246 -6.94 -0.34 -19.96
N VAL A 247 -6.96 0.03 -21.25
CA VAL A 247 -7.79 1.12 -21.78
C VAL A 247 -9.28 0.82 -21.58
N GLU A 248 -9.71 -0.42 -21.82
CA GLU A 248 -11.10 -0.86 -21.58
C GLU A 248 -11.51 -0.82 -20.10
N LEU A 249 -10.58 -1.15 -19.20
CA LEU A 249 -10.84 -1.18 -17.75
C LEU A 249 -10.75 0.20 -17.09
N ALA A 250 -10.04 1.16 -17.69
CA ALA A 250 -9.89 2.49 -17.13
C ALA A 250 -11.24 3.20 -16.85
N PRO A 251 -12.25 3.19 -17.75
CA PRO A 251 -13.58 3.71 -17.44
C PRO A 251 -14.27 3.01 -16.28
N VAL A 252 -14.11 1.69 -16.14
CA VAL A 252 -14.69 0.91 -15.03
C VAL A 252 -14.08 1.35 -13.71
N LEU A 253 -12.74 1.42 -13.65
CA LEU A 253 -12.02 1.90 -12.49
C LEU A 253 -12.40 3.34 -12.12
N ARG A 254 -12.51 4.24 -13.11
CA ARG A 254 -12.92 5.62 -12.87
C ARG A 254 -14.30 5.71 -12.24
N ARG A 255 -15.28 4.90 -12.69
CA ARG A 255 -16.61 4.86 -12.06
C ARG A 255 -16.53 4.42 -10.61
N SER A 256 -15.81 3.34 -10.31
CA SER A 256 -15.61 2.89 -8.92
C SER A 256 -14.86 3.92 -8.08
N ALA A 257 -13.93 4.68 -8.65
CA ALA A 257 -13.23 5.75 -7.94
C ALA A 257 -14.17 6.93 -7.62
N THR A 258 -15.06 7.30 -8.54
CA THR A 258 -16.10 8.32 -8.28
C THR A 258 -17.07 7.84 -7.21
N GLU A 259 -17.57 6.62 -7.31
CA GLU A 259 -18.47 6.02 -6.30
C GLU A 259 -17.82 6.00 -4.91
N LEU A 260 -16.55 5.60 -4.82
CA LEU A 260 -15.80 5.66 -3.57
C LEU A 260 -15.71 7.10 -3.04
N ALA A 261 -15.39 8.07 -3.90
CA ALA A 261 -15.31 9.47 -3.53
C ALA A 261 -16.66 10.04 -3.04
N ASP A 262 -17.78 9.58 -3.60
CA ASP A 262 -19.14 9.98 -3.19
C ASP A 262 -19.48 9.43 -1.80
N THR A 263 -19.17 8.16 -1.52
CA THR A 263 -19.40 7.58 -0.19
C THR A 263 -18.63 8.28 0.94
N LEU A 264 -17.51 8.93 0.62
CA LEU A 264 -16.72 9.73 1.55
C LEU A 264 -17.31 11.14 1.76
N ARG A 265 -18.08 11.66 0.79
CA ARG A 265 -18.73 12.98 0.84
C ARG A 265 -19.97 12.98 1.73
N ASP A 266 -20.80 11.95 1.62
CA ASP A 266 -22.07 11.85 2.35
C ASP A 266 -21.89 11.95 3.87
N GLN A 267 -20.71 11.60 4.39
CA GLN A 267 -20.40 11.73 5.81
C GLN A 267 -19.90 13.11 6.23
N ALA A 268 -19.19 13.84 5.37
CA ALA A 268 -18.75 15.20 5.68
C ALA A 268 -19.95 16.15 5.84
N GLY A 269 -21.02 15.90 5.08
CA GLY A 269 -22.29 16.62 5.18
C GLY A 269 -23.17 16.20 6.37
N ALA A 270 -23.07 14.96 6.84
CA ALA A 270 -23.85 14.46 7.99
C ALA A 270 -23.23 14.78 9.36
N ALA A 271 -21.98 15.26 9.38
CA ALA A 271 -21.25 15.65 10.59
C ALA A 271 -21.12 17.18 10.77
N SER A 272 -21.74 17.97 9.88
CA SER A 272 -21.91 19.44 10.00
C SER A 272 -23.34 19.76 10.39
#